data_AF-A0A534TE66-F1
#
_entry.id   AF-A0A534TE66-F1
#
_cell.length_a   1.000
_cell.length_b   1.000
_cell.length_c   1.000
_cell.angle_alpha   90.00
_cell.angle_beta   90.00
_cell.angle_gamma   90.00
#
_symmetry.space_group_name_H-M   'P 1'
#
loop_
_entity.id
_entity.type
_entity.pdbx_description
1 polymer ?
#
loop_
_entity_poly.entity_id
_entity_poly.type
_entity_poly.pdbx_seq_one_letter_code
_entity_poly.pdbx_strand_id
1 'polypeptide(L)'
;MRRASLDPIWPEPSGTADGTELVDRWEALFGRAPRLRPWVDQMLGRHRLRLTESGAAPVEVERTLWLELSRWLVDFEALPGFAVSAIAVTLEDEAAHEVDPGSPDDDELAPSLTPEQVVSDCEALLSDAAFALAWHCVDACLRPQLVTSGELSRIPQTDWFALLHATARPQPVLTAQVAITLVLHVLSPAWARNPAACRHAALRLFLARPEDLRGDLRRLCASLPPHWALEPAQLPAFVAAAAKARVALMDASGLCARIAASARARPGGLALLGADSAPPASPEELGALFRNMRKYGHMGGFRQLLSLL
;
A
#
# COMPACT_ATOMS: atom_id res chain seq x y z
N MET A 1 6.43 17.90 28.55
CA MET A 1 7.71 17.22 28.21
C MET A 1 8.25 17.86 26.94
N ARG A 2 9.56 18.16 26.88
CA ARG A 2 10.21 18.84 25.75
C ARG A 2 10.08 17.98 24.49
N ARG A 3 9.65 18.56 23.37
CA ARG A 3 9.77 17.96 22.03
C ARG A 3 11.24 17.56 21.85
N ALA A 4 11.53 16.27 21.79
CA ALA A 4 12.82 15.80 21.31
C ALA A 4 12.97 16.28 19.86
N SER A 5 14.19 16.69 19.48
CA SER A 5 14.53 17.17 18.13
C SER A 5 13.91 16.26 17.08
N LEU A 6 13.07 16.82 16.23
CA LEU A 6 12.46 16.17 15.05
C LEU A 6 13.43 16.23 13.86
N ASP A 7 14.73 16.21 14.11
CA ASP A 7 15.72 16.17 13.05
C ASP A 7 15.90 14.72 12.63
N PRO A 8 15.74 14.40 11.35
CA PRO A 8 15.95 13.04 10.87
C PRO A 8 17.35 12.56 11.23
N ILE A 9 17.50 11.28 11.58
CA ILE A 9 18.83 10.69 11.83
C ILE A 9 19.47 10.42 10.47
N TRP A 10 19.92 11.50 9.83
CA TRP A 10 20.63 11.43 8.56
C TRP A 10 21.86 10.52 8.68
N PRO A 11 22.25 9.84 7.59
CA PRO A 11 23.49 9.10 7.55
C PRO A 11 24.69 10.03 7.80
N GLU A 12 25.78 9.49 8.32
CA GLU A 12 26.95 10.32 8.61
C GLU A 12 27.49 10.96 7.30
N PRO A 13 27.81 12.26 7.31
CA PRO A 13 28.28 12.98 6.11
C PRO A 13 29.63 12.46 5.59
N SER A 14 30.36 11.67 6.38
CA SER A 14 31.56 10.94 5.98
C SER A 14 31.32 9.97 4.81
N GLY A 15 30.06 9.62 4.53
CA GLY A 15 29.67 8.68 3.46
C GLY A 15 29.52 9.27 2.05
N THR A 16 29.34 10.59 1.87
CA THR A 16 29.16 11.22 0.54
C THR A 16 29.55 12.71 0.50
N ALA A 17 30.04 13.20 -0.65
CA ALA A 17 30.38 14.62 -0.84
C ALA A 17 29.15 15.52 -1.08
N ASP A 18 28.04 14.95 -1.57
CA ASP A 18 26.82 15.67 -1.97
C ASP A 18 25.70 15.61 -0.91
N GLY A 19 26.01 15.14 0.31
CA GLY A 19 25.01 14.89 1.36
C GLY A 19 24.19 16.12 1.75
N THR A 20 24.78 17.32 1.70
CA THR A 20 24.10 18.57 2.06
C THR A 20 23.01 18.95 1.07
N GLU A 21 23.27 18.87 -0.25
CA GLU A 21 22.28 19.15 -1.29
C GLU A 21 21.12 18.15 -1.23
N LEU A 22 21.43 16.89 -0.97
CA LEU A 22 20.44 15.83 -0.83
C LEU A 22 19.51 16.08 0.36
N VAL A 23 20.04 16.52 1.50
CA VAL A 23 19.24 16.91 2.67
C VAL A 23 18.33 18.09 2.35
N ASP A 24 18.83 19.15 1.72
CA ASP A 24 18.01 20.32 1.37
C ASP A 24 16.82 19.97 0.48
N ARG A 25 17.01 19.06 -0.48
CA ARG A 25 15.93 18.59 -1.37
C ARG A 25 14.91 17.71 -0.62
N TRP A 26 15.37 16.86 0.29
CA TRP A 26 14.49 16.11 1.19
C TRP A 26 13.67 17.05 2.09
N GLU A 27 14.29 18.08 2.65
CA GLU A 27 13.59 19.10 3.44
C GLU A 27 12.52 19.84 2.63
N ALA A 28 12.80 20.16 1.37
CA ALA A 28 11.80 20.72 0.46
C ALA A 28 10.65 19.73 0.14
N LEU A 29 10.93 18.42 0.09
CA LEU A 29 9.89 17.39 -0.04
C LEU A 29 9.06 17.26 1.24
N PHE A 30 9.68 17.26 2.42
CA PHE A 30 8.97 17.25 3.71
C PHE A 30 8.10 18.48 3.92
N GLY A 31 8.52 19.65 3.41
CA GLY A 31 7.67 20.85 3.42
C GLY A 31 6.35 20.65 2.67
N ARG A 32 6.32 19.77 1.65
CA ARG A 32 5.13 19.44 0.86
C ARG A 32 4.38 18.22 1.40
N ALA A 33 5.10 17.25 1.95
CA ALA A 33 4.58 15.99 2.47
C ALA A 33 5.24 15.67 3.83
N PRO A 34 4.85 16.37 4.92
CA PRO A 34 5.53 16.25 6.22
C PRO A 34 5.42 14.85 6.83
N ARG A 35 4.35 14.13 6.45
CA ARG A 35 4.03 12.76 6.85
C ARG A 35 5.05 11.71 6.39
N LEU A 36 5.91 12.05 5.42
CA LEU A 36 7.01 11.16 5.01
C LEU A 36 8.16 11.10 6.01
N ARG A 37 8.34 12.13 6.84
CA ARG A 37 9.52 12.23 7.71
C ARG A 37 9.64 11.06 8.70
N PRO A 38 8.60 10.69 9.49
CA PRO A 38 8.69 9.57 10.42
C PRO A 38 9.05 8.25 9.74
N TRP A 39 8.54 8.05 8.52
CA TRP A 39 8.83 6.87 7.72
C TRP A 39 10.29 6.82 7.26
N VAL A 40 10.85 7.94 6.77
CA VAL A 40 12.27 8.03 6.36
C VAL A 40 13.17 7.63 7.53
N ASP A 41 12.90 8.15 8.73
CA ASP A 41 13.65 7.82 9.94
C ASP A 41 13.58 6.33 10.29
N GLN A 42 12.36 5.77 10.29
CA GLN A 42 12.16 4.35 10.59
C GLN A 42 12.91 3.46 9.61
N MET A 43 12.88 3.79 8.32
CA MET A 43 13.49 2.98 7.28
C MET A 43 15.00 3.09 7.26
N LEU A 44 15.56 4.29 7.48
CA LEU A 44 16.99 4.43 7.73
C LEU A 44 17.43 3.59 8.93
N GLY A 45 16.68 3.62 10.04
CA GLY A 45 16.95 2.78 11.21
C GLY A 45 16.93 1.27 10.89
N ARG A 46 15.88 0.79 10.21
CA ARG A 46 15.73 -0.63 9.81
C ARG A 46 16.80 -1.07 8.81
N HIS A 47 17.21 -0.21 7.86
CA HIS A 47 18.27 -0.52 6.91
C HIS A 47 19.64 -0.54 7.59
N ARG A 48 19.92 0.43 8.47
CA ARG A 48 21.16 0.47 9.26
C ARG A 48 21.30 -0.78 10.12
N LEU A 49 20.24 -1.22 10.78
CA LEU A 49 20.23 -2.46 11.57
C LEU A 49 20.58 -3.67 10.67
N ARG A 50 19.86 -3.86 9.56
CA ARG A 50 20.07 -5.00 8.64
C ARG A 50 21.48 -5.05 8.06
N LEU A 51 22.03 -3.91 7.65
CA LEU A 51 23.40 -3.84 7.11
C LEU A 51 24.44 -4.16 8.19
N THR A 52 24.23 -3.66 9.41
CA THR A 52 25.09 -3.97 10.57
C THR A 52 25.05 -5.46 10.92
N GLU A 53 23.85 -6.06 10.97
CA GLU A 53 23.66 -7.49 11.23
C GLU A 53 24.29 -8.37 10.14
N SER A 54 24.35 -7.87 8.89
CA SER A 54 25.03 -8.56 7.78
C SER A 54 26.56 -8.46 7.82
N GLY A 55 27.12 -7.72 8.79
CA GLY A 55 28.57 -7.55 8.98
C GLY A 55 29.22 -6.51 8.08
N ALA A 56 28.45 -5.60 7.47
CA ALA A 56 29.00 -4.53 6.65
C ALA A 56 29.86 -3.56 7.47
N ALA A 57 30.92 -3.02 6.87
CA ALA A 57 31.77 -2.04 7.56
C ALA A 57 30.99 -0.73 7.78
N PRO A 58 31.21 0.01 8.89
CA PRO A 58 30.45 1.24 9.20
C PRO A 58 30.41 2.27 8.05
N VAL A 59 31.53 2.45 7.34
CA VAL A 59 31.60 3.35 6.17
C VAL A 59 30.75 2.86 5.00
N GLU A 60 30.68 1.54 4.79
CA GLU A 60 29.84 0.93 3.75
C GLU A 60 28.36 1.05 4.09
N VAL A 61 28.00 0.94 5.38
CA VAL A 61 26.64 1.17 5.87
C VAL A 61 26.19 2.58 5.51
N GLU A 62 26.92 3.61 5.95
CA GLU A 62 26.52 5.01 5.75
C GLU A 62 26.51 5.38 4.25
N ARG A 63 27.48 4.90 3.46
CA ARG A 63 27.47 5.08 2.00
C ARG A 63 26.23 4.44 1.34
N THR A 64 25.85 3.24 1.78
CA THR A 64 24.67 2.54 1.24
C THR A 64 23.39 3.29 1.59
N LEU A 65 23.27 3.79 2.82
CA LEU A 65 22.12 4.59 3.25
C LEU A 65 21.99 5.88 2.43
N TRP A 66 23.09 6.56 2.11
CA TRP A 66 23.06 7.74 1.23
C TRP A 66 22.59 7.42 -0.19
N LEU A 67 23.04 6.29 -0.76
CA LEU A 67 22.60 5.85 -2.08
C LEU A 67 21.10 5.53 -2.10
N GLU A 68 20.60 4.88 -1.04
CA GLU A 68 19.18 4.59 -0.85
C GLU A 68 18.34 5.87 -0.75
N LEU A 69 18.78 6.85 0.04
CA LEU A 69 18.10 8.16 0.14
C LEU A 69 18.07 8.92 -1.19
N SER A 70 19.17 8.91 -1.94
CA SER A 70 19.24 9.54 -3.25
C SER A 70 18.24 8.89 -4.23
N ARG A 71 18.20 7.56 -4.24
CA ARG A 71 17.24 6.81 -5.08
C ARG A 71 15.80 7.15 -4.71
N TRP A 72 15.43 7.04 -3.43
CA TRP A 72 14.07 7.32 -2.98
C TRP A 72 13.64 8.76 -3.29
N LEU A 73 14.53 9.74 -3.15
CA LEU A 73 14.22 11.13 -3.47
C LEU A 73 13.87 11.31 -4.95
N VAL A 74 14.67 10.72 -5.85
CA VAL A 74 14.42 10.77 -7.30
C VAL A 74 13.05 10.15 -7.61
N ASP A 75 12.72 9.03 -6.98
CA ASP A 75 11.43 8.37 -7.15
C ASP A 75 10.28 9.27 -6.69
N PHE A 76 10.39 9.90 -5.52
CA PHE A 76 9.34 10.80 -5.01
C PHE A 76 9.21 12.10 -5.81
N GLU A 77 10.30 12.67 -6.31
CA GLU A 77 10.25 13.88 -7.13
C GLU A 77 9.65 13.63 -8.52
N ALA A 78 9.71 12.40 -9.01
CA ALA A 78 9.03 11.99 -10.25
C ALA A 78 7.50 11.88 -10.10
N LEU A 79 6.98 11.89 -8.87
CA LEU A 79 5.55 11.77 -8.58
C LEU A 79 4.85 13.13 -8.48
N PRO A 80 3.56 13.18 -8.86
CA PRO A 80 2.70 14.30 -8.49
C PRO A 80 2.58 14.44 -6.96
N GLY A 81 2.49 15.66 -6.45
CA GLY A 81 2.47 15.92 -5.00
C GLY A 81 1.32 15.25 -4.22
N PHE A 82 0.16 15.05 -4.86
CA PHE A 82 -0.95 14.31 -4.26
C PHE A 82 -0.62 12.82 -4.07
N ALA A 83 0.15 12.22 -4.98
CA ALA A 83 0.54 10.82 -4.91
C ALA A 83 1.57 10.60 -3.78
N VAL A 84 2.52 11.53 -3.64
CA VAL A 84 3.47 11.54 -2.53
C VAL A 84 2.74 11.64 -1.19
N SER A 85 1.74 12.52 -1.11
CA SER A 85 0.92 12.68 0.10
C SER A 85 0.12 11.43 0.42
N ALA A 86 -0.47 10.78 -0.60
CA ALA A 86 -1.20 9.54 -0.44
C ALA A 86 -0.29 8.39 0.04
N ILE A 87 0.92 8.25 -0.54
CA ILE A 87 1.95 7.31 -0.06
C ILE A 87 2.28 7.59 1.41
N ALA A 88 2.45 8.86 1.79
CA ALA A 88 2.75 9.20 3.18
C ALA A 88 1.62 8.79 4.14
N VAL A 89 0.35 8.99 3.76
CA VAL A 89 -0.82 8.59 4.58
C VAL A 89 -0.88 7.07 4.77
N THR A 90 -0.71 6.27 3.70
CA THR A 90 -0.72 4.79 3.86
C THR A 90 0.42 4.31 4.75
N LEU A 91 1.60 4.96 4.70
CA LEU A 91 2.74 4.62 5.54
C LEU A 91 2.51 4.96 7.03
N GLU A 92 1.84 6.07 7.33
CA GLU A 92 1.48 6.47 8.71
C GLU A 92 0.38 5.59 9.30
N ASP A 93 -0.68 5.33 8.53
CA ASP A 93 -1.82 4.55 8.99
C ASP A 93 -1.38 3.15 9.45
N GLU A 94 -0.40 2.52 8.80
CA GLU A 94 0.11 1.21 9.22
C GLU A 94 1.02 1.27 10.46
N ALA A 95 1.75 2.36 10.69
CA ALA A 95 2.56 2.53 11.90
C ALA A 95 1.69 2.62 13.17
N ALA A 96 0.49 3.21 13.06
CA ALA A 96 -0.51 3.20 14.14
C ALA A 96 -1.07 1.80 14.43
N HIS A 97 -0.94 0.84 13.49
CA HIS A 97 -1.37 -0.55 13.66
C HIS A 97 -0.24 -1.48 14.15
N GLU A 98 1.03 -1.03 14.22
CA GLU A 98 2.16 -1.81 14.76
C GLU A 98 2.33 -1.69 16.30
N VAL A 99 1.38 -1.07 17.03
CA VAL A 99 1.52 -0.83 18.49
C VAL A 99 1.25 -2.09 19.33
N ASP A 100 2.24 -2.37 20.19
CA ASP A 100 2.43 -3.40 21.23
C ASP A 100 1.15 -3.92 21.94
N PRO A 101 1.00 -5.23 22.25
CA PRO A 101 -0.19 -5.81 22.91
C PRO A 101 -0.45 -5.37 24.38
N GLY A 102 0.08 -4.23 24.82
CA GLY A 102 0.13 -3.86 26.23
C GLY A 102 -0.17 -2.41 26.60
N SER A 103 -0.43 -1.49 25.66
CA SER A 103 -0.78 -0.10 26.04
C SER A 103 -2.29 0.09 26.12
N PRO A 104 -2.85 0.49 27.28
CA PRO A 104 -4.23 0.95 27.35
C PRO A 104 -4.32 2.36 26.77
N ASP A 105 -5.34 2.58 25.96
CA ASP A 105 -5.93 3.86 25.57
C ASP A 105 -4.97 4.95 25.05
N ASP A 106 -4.81 4.99 23.73
CA ASP A 106 -4.89 6.26 23.00
C ASP A 106 -5.97 6.10 21.93
N ASP A 107 -7.22 6.34 22.32
CA ASP A 107 -8.31 6.71 21.42
C ASP A 107 -8.00 8.13 20.85
N GLU A 108 -6.92 8.27 20.08
CA GLU A 108 -6.87 9.34 19.10
C GLU A 108 -7.82 8.92 17.99
N LEU A 109 -9.05 9.42 18.10
CA LEU A 109 -10.03 9.50 17.02
C LEU A 109 -9.31 10.03 15.77
N ALA A 110 -8.79 9.12 14.94
CA ALA A 110 -8.31 9.45 13.62
C ALA A 110 -9.43 10.26 12.96
N PRO A 111 -9.16 11.47 12.45
CA PRO A 111 -10.20 12.31 11.89
C PRO A 111 -10.88 11.48 10.80
N SER A 112 -12.17 11.18 11.01
CA SER A 112 -12.96 10.47 10.03
C SER A 112 -12.96 11.33 8.76
N LEU A 113 -12.22 10.90 7.74
CA LEU A 113 -12.19 11.57 6.45
C LEU A 113 -13.63 11.79 5.99
N THR A 114 -13.97 13.03 5.67
CA THR A 114 -15.30 13.35 5.16
C THR A 114 -15.49 12.65 3.80
N PRO A 115 -16.71 12.23 3.44
CA PRO A 115 -16.97 11.64 2.13
C PRO A 115 -16.45 12.49 0.97
N GLU A 116 -16.52 13.81 1.10
CA GLU A 116 -16.04 14.78 0.13
C GLU A 116 -14.51 14.75 -0.02
N GLN A 117 -13.77 14.60 1.09
CA GLN A 117 -12.32 14.43 1.06
C GLN A 117 -11.92 13.10 0.40
N VAL A 118 -12.60 12.00 0.72
CA VAL A 118 -12.32 10.70 0.10
C VAL A 118 -12.56 10.72 -1.41
N VAL A 119 -13.62 11.40 -1.87
CA VAL A 119 -13.90 11.57 -3.30
C VAL A 119 -12.82 12.44 -3.95
N SER A 120 -12.47 13.57 -3.34
CA SER A 120 -11.41 14.47 -3.85
C SER A 120 -10.05 13.78 -3.94
N ASP A 121 -9.67 13.01 -2.91
CA ASP A 121 -8.40 12.27 -2.87
C ASP A 121 -8.39 11.15 -3.93
N CYS A 122 -9.52 10.46 -4.11
CA CYS A 122 -9.70 9.45 -5.15
C CYS A 122 -9.60 10.07 -6.55
N GLU A 123 -10.26 11.19 -6.81
CA GLU A 123 -10.20 11.90 -8.10
C GLU A 123 -8.79 12.42 -8.41
N ALA A 124 -8.11 12.98 -7.41
CA ALA A 124 -6.72 13.41 -7.54
C ALA A 124 -5.81 12.22 -7.85
N LEU A 125 -5.92 11.13 -7.09
CA LEU A 125 -5.12 9.91 -7.29
C LEU A 125 -5.33 9.34 -8.70
N LEU A 126 -6.59 9.19 -9.12
CA LEU A 126 -6.98 8.62 -10.43
C LEU A 126 -6.72 9.56 -11.61
N SER A 127 -6.25 10.78 -11.36
CA SER A 127 -5.78 11.68 -12.41
C SER A 127 -4.42 11.27 -12.97
N ASP A 128 -3.61 10.51 -12.22
CA ASP A 128 -2.36 9.92 -12.71
C ASP A 128 -2.57 8.50 -13.30
N ALA A 129 -1.87 8.22 -14.39
CA ALA A 129 -2.02 6.98 -15.16
C ALA A 129 -1.67 5.71 -14.38
N ALA A 130 -0.71 5.76 -13.44
CA ALA A 130 -0.31 4.61 -12.64
C ALA A 130 -1.42 4.15 -11.70
N PHE A 131 -2.12 5.08 -11.05
CA PHE A 131 -3.19 4.74 -10.12
C PHE A 131 -4.47 4.35 -10.83
N ALA A 132 -4.78 4.99 -11.97
CA ALA A 132 -5.86 4.54 -12.83
C ALA A 132 -5.63 3.10 -13.36
N LEU A 133 -4.37 2.75 -13.68
CA LEU A 133 -3.98 1.39 -14.03
C LEU A 133 -4.14 0.43 -12.84
N ALA A 134 -3.63 0.80 -11.66
CA ALA A 134 -3.76 -0.02 -10.45
C ALA A 134 -5.24 -0.28 -10.10
N TRP A 135 -6.10 0.73 -10.25
CA TRP A 135 -7.55 0.59 -10.09
C TRP A 135 -8.14 -0.43 -11.07
N HIS A 136 -7.77 -0.33 -12.34
CA HIS A 136 -8.19 -1.31 -13.35
C HIS A 136 -7.75 -2.72 -12.97
N CYS A 137 -6.50 -2.92 -12.54
CA CYS A 137 -5.98 -4.24 -12.16
C CYS A 137 -6.69 -4.81 -10.92
N VAL A 138 -7.00 -3.98 -9.91
CA VAL A 138 -7.83 -4.38 -8.76
C VAL A 138 -9.21 -4.83 -9.23
N ASP A 139 -9.85 -4.10 -10.13
CA ASP A 139 -11.17 -4.47 -10.61
C ASP A 139 -11.17 -5.69 -11.55
N ALA A 140 -10.13 -5.87 -12.36
CA ALA A 140 -10.03 -6.97 -13.31
C ALA A 140 -9.62 -8.30 -12.63
N CYS A 141 -8.68 -8.26 -11.69
CA CYS A 141 -8.12 -9.46 -11.07
C CYS A 141 -8.73 -9.75 -9.70
N LEU A 142 -8.90 -8.72 -8.86
CA LEU A 142 -9.25 -8.92 -7.45
C LEU A 142 -10.77 -8.91 -7.21
N ARG A 143 -11.50 -7.90 -7.71
CA ARG A 143 -12.96 -7.79 -7.50
C ARG A 143 -13.75 -9.06 -7.87
N PRO A 144 -13.45 -9.79 -8.97
CA PRO A 144 -14.17 -11.02 -9.32
C PRO A 144 -13.94 -12.15 -8.31
N GLN A 145 -12.76 -12.19 -7.67
CA GLN A 145 -12.42 -13.21 -6.67
C GLN A 145 -13.05 -12.91 -5.30
N LEU A 146 -13.41 -11.65 -5.07
CA LEU A 146 -14.16 -11.20 -3.90
C LEU A 146 -15.68 -11.39 -4.06
N VAL A 147 -16.17 -11.79 -5.25
CA VAL A 147 -17.54 -12.28 -5.42
C VAL A 147 -17.62 -13.67 -4.81
N THR A 148 -17.83 -13.68 -3.50
CA THR A 148 -17.75 -14.89 -2.69
C THR A 148 -19.06 -15.70 -2.77
N SER A 149 -18.97 -17.01 -2.49
CA SER A 149 -20.13 -17.90 -2.39
C SER A 149 -21.18 -17.35 -1.41
N GLY A 150 -22.43 -17.81 -1.51
CA GLY A 150 -23.57 -17.24 -0.78
C GLY A 150 -23.31 -16.93 0.70
N GLU A 151 -22.66 -17.84 1.43
CA GLU A 151 -22.36 -17.69 2.87
C GLU A 151 -21.40 -16.54 3.24
N LEU A 152 -20.53 -16.13 2.31
CA LEU A 152 -19.53 -15.08 2.51
C LEU A 152 -19.95 -13.74 1.88
N SER A 153 -21.04 -13.73 1.10
CA SER A 153 -21.59 -12.53 0.44
C SER A 153 -21.96 -11.40 1.41
N ARG A 154 -22.19 -11.73 2.68
CA ARG A 154 -22.48 -10.78 3.75
C ARG A 154 -21.27 -9.98 4.23
N ILE A 155 -20.04 -10.44 3.93
CA ILE A 155 -18.83 -9.72 4.31
C ILE A 155 -18.65 -8.55 3.32
N PRO A 156 -18.63 -7.30 3.80
CA PRO A 156 -18.50 -6.15 2.93
C PRO A 156 -17.21 -6.20 2.10
N GLN A 157 -17.30 -5.80 0.83
CA GLN A 157 -16.13 -5.76 -0.04
C GLN A 157 -15.03 -4.82 0.50
N THR A 158 -15.42 -3.73 1.15
CA THR A 158 -14.51 -2.78 1.80
C THR A 158 -13.61 -3.45 2.84
N ASP A 159 -14.12 -4.47 3.52
CA ASP A 159 -13.39 -5.17 4.57
C ASP A 159 -12.38 -6.15 3.96
N TRP A 160 -12.73 -6.80 2.84
CA TRP A 160 -11.77 -7.59 2.06
C TRP A 160 -10.61 -6.73 1.55
N PHE A 161 -10.91 -5.54 1.03
CA PHE A 161 -9.87 -4.59 0.60
C PHE A 161 -9.01 -4.15 1.77
N ALA A 162 -9.60 -3.92 2.94
CA ALA A 162 -8.88 -3.55 4.13
C ALA A 162 -7.93 -4.64 4.64
N LEU A 163 -8.37 -5.91 4.62
CA LEU A 163 -7.53 -7.05 4.99
C LEU A 163 -6.35 -7.18 4.03
N LEU A 164 -6.58 -6.98 2.73
CA LEU A 164 -5.52 -7.02 1.72
C LEU A 164 -4.54 -5.86 1.90
N HIS A 165 -5.04 -4.64 2.11
CA HIS A 165 -4.26 -3.45 2.43
C HIS A 165 -3.35 -3.73 3.64
N ALA A 166 -3.92 -4.16 4.76
CA ALA A 166 -3.19 -4.43 6.00
C ALA A 166 -2.22 -5.63 5.94
N THR A 167 -2.13 -6.33 4.80
CA THR A 167 -1.09 -7.35 4.56
C THR A 167 -0.02 -6.92 3.58
N ALA A 168 -0.16 -5.72 3.00
CA ALA A 168 0.88 -5.13 2.19
C ALA A 168 2.10 -4.80 3.06
N ARG A 169 3.28 -4.72 2.41
CA ARG A 169 4.49 -4.26 3.10
C ARG A 169 4.68 -2.79 2.78
N PRO A 170 5.03 -1.96 3.77
CA PRO A 170 5.32 -0.56 3.52
C PRO A 170 6.53 -0.44 2.59
N GLN A 171 6.37 0.34 1.54
CA GLN A 171 7.43 0.67 0.60
C GLN A 171 7.32 2.15 0.19
N PRO A 172 8.43 2.88 0.11
CA PRO A 172 8.43 4.29 -0.28
C PRO A 172 8.38 4.48 -1.79
N VAL A 173 8.92 3.52 -2.52
CA VAL A 173 8.98 3.59 -3.96
C VAL A 173 7.61 3.23 -4.49
N LEU A 174 7.12 4.00 -5.47
CA LEU A 174 5.91 3.63 -6.18
C LEU A 174 6.18 2.40 -7.06
N THR A 175 6.00 1.22 -6.47
CA THR A 175 5.93 -0.07 -7.17
C THR A 175 4.48 -0.39 -7.55
N ALA A 176 4.28 -1.39 -8.40
CA ALA A 176 2.92 -1.83 -8.75
C ALA A 176 2.13 -2.26 -7.51
N GLN A 177 2.82 -2.85 -6.53
CA GLN A 177 2.23 -3.24 -5.26
C GLN A 177 1.81 -2.01 -4.43
N VAL A 178 2.63 -0.95 -4.36
CA VAL A 178 2.28 0.28 -3.64
C VAL A 178 1.10 0.99 -4.30
N ALA A 179 1.08 1.10 -5.63
CA ALA A 179 -0.03 1.70 -6.36
C ALA A 179 -1.36 0.98 -6.08
N ILE A 180 -1.33 -0.36 -6.05
CA ILE A 180 -2.50 -1.16 -5.68
C ILE A 180 -2.86 -0.98 -4.21
N THR A 181 -1.88 -0.97 -3.31
CA THR A 181 -2.10 -0.78 -1.87
C THR A 181 -2.81 0.55 -1.60
N LEU A 182 -2.41 1.62 -2.29
CA LEU A 182 -3.07 2.92 -2.22
C LEU A 182 -4.53 2.89 -2.71
N VAL A 183 -4.81 2.18 -3.79
CA VAL A 183 -6.18 1.96 -4.23
C VAL A 183 -6.99 1.18 -3.17
N LEU A 184 -6.40 0.15 -2.55
CA LEU A 184 -7.06 -0.62 -1.49
C LEU A 184 -7.34 0.23 -0.25
N HIS A 185 -6.41 1.11 0.13
CA HIS A 185 -6.59 2.08 1.21
C HIS A 185 -7.86 2.92 0.96
N VAL A 186 -7.96 3.56 -0.22
CA VAL A 186 -9.12 4.37 -0.63
C VAL A 186 -10.42 3.56 -0.64
N LEU A 187 -10.35 2.26 -0.96
CA LEU A 187 -11.50 1.35 -0.99
C LEU A 187 -11.86 0.75 0.39
N SER A 188 -11.13 1.08 1.44
CA SER A 188 -11.29 0.52 2.80
C SER A 188 -11.76 1.50 3.89
N PRO A 189 -12.49 2.59 3.61
CA PRO A 189 -12.72 3.69 4.56
C PRO A 189 -13.51 3.27 5.81
N ALA A 190 -14.26 2.16 5.73
CA ALA A 190 -15.04 1.64 6.83
C ALA A 190 -14.21 0.86 7.87
N TRP A 191 -13.00 0.45 7.51
CA TRP A 191 -12.24 -0.53 8.29
C TRP A 191 -11.81 -0.01 9.66
N ALA A 192 -11.34 1.23 9.71
CA ALA A 192 -10.88 1.88 10.92
C ALA A 192 -11.96 1.98 12.00
N ARG A 193 -13.25 1.92 11.62
CA ARG A 193 -14.39 1.94 12.57
C ARG A 193 -14.53 0.66 13.39
N ASN A 194 -13.94 -0.45 12.95
CA ASN A 194 -13.97 -1.70 13.73
C ASN A 194 -13.00 -1.60 14.90
N PRO A 195 -13.32 -2.12 16.11
CA PRO A 195 -12.38 -2.14 17.22
C PRO A 195 -11.06 -2.86 16.87
N ALA A 196 -9.93 -2.40 17.42
CA ALA A 196 -8.61 -2.95 17.12
C ALA A 196 -8.53 -4.47 17.35
N ALA A 197 -9.11 -4.97 18.45
CA ALA A 197 -9.19 -6.41 18.73
C ALA A 197 -9.90 -7.20 17.61
N CYS A 198 -10.98 -6.65 17.06
CA CYS A 198 -11.71 -7.27 15.95
C CYS A 198 -10.90 -7.24 14.65
N ARG A 199 -10.22 -6.13 14.37
CA ARG A 199 -9.32 -6.01 13.21
C ARG A 199 -8.18 -7.04 13.29
N HIS A 200 -7.58 -7.20 14.46
CA HIS A 200 -6.53 -8.21 14.70
C HIS A 200 -7.03 -9.65 14.55
N ALA A 201 -8.20 -9.97 15.10
CA ALA A 201 -8.80 -11.30 14.96
C ALA A 201 -9.10 -11.61 13.49
N ALA A 202 -9.65 -10.64 12.76
CA ALA A 202 -9.94 -10.74 11.34
C ALA A 202 -8.66 -10.92 10.49
N LEU A 203 -7.59 -10.17 10.78
CA LEU A 203 -6.30 -10.33 10.10
C LEU A 203 -5.65 -11.69 10.36
N ARG A 204 -5.72 -12.17 11.61
CA ARG A 204 -5.24 -13.52 11.96
C ARG A 204 -6.01 -14.59 11.20
N LEU A 205 -7.34 -14.50 11.15
CA LEU A 205 -8.15 -15.44 10.38
C LEU A 205 -7.89 -15.32 8.87
N PHE A 206 -7.70 -14.11 8.36
CA PHE A 206 -7.36 -13.88 6.96
C PHE A 206 -6.06 -14.60 6.60
N LEU A 207 -5.00 -14.45 7.40
CA LEU A 207 -3.68 -15.06 7.16
C LEU A 207 -3.61 -16.56 7.51
N ALA A 208 -4.64 -17.11 8.15
CA ALA A 208 -4.68 -18.51 8.56
C ALA A 208 -4.65 -19.47 7.36
N ARG A 209 -4.18 -20.68 7.62
CA ARG A 209 -4.28 -21.87 6.76
C ARG A 209 -5.41 -22.78 7.27
N PRO A 210 -5.94 -23.69 6.44
CA PRO A 210 -6.97 -24.63 6.88
C PRO A 210 -6.58 -25.44 8.12
N GLU A 211 -5.29 -25.73 8.29
CA GLU A 211 -4.73 -26.47 9.44
C GLU A 211 -4.79 -25.68 10.75
N ASP A 212 -4.85 -24.35 10.68
CA ASP A 212 -4.87 -23.44 11.83
C ASP A 212 -6.29 -23.34 12.45
N LEU A 213 -7.31 -23.86 11.76
CA LEU A 213 -8.70 -23.89 12.23
C LEU A 213 -8.93 -25.03 13.26
N ARG A 214 -8.19 -24.98 14.37
CA ARG A 214 -8.29 -25.94 15.49
C ARG A 214 -8.64 -25.20 16.78
N GLY A 215 -9.27 -25.91 17.73
CA GLY A 215 -9.62 -25.35 19.04
C GLY A 215 -11.02 -24.69 19.06
N ASP A 216 -11.19 -23.68 19.92
CA ASP A 216 -12.48 -23.02 20.14
C ASP A 216 -12.81 -22.00 19.05
N LEU A 217 -13.36 -22.51 17.94
CA LEU A 217 -13.79 -21.72 16.80
C LEU A 217 -14.94 -20.75 17.14
N ARG A 218 -15.74 -21.03 18.17
CA ARG A 218 -16.83 -20.12 18.59
C ARG A 218 -16.26 -18.86 19.21
N ARG A 219 -15.23 -18.99 20.05
CA ARG A 219 -14.51 -17.84 20.60
C ARG A 219 -13.82 -17.01 19.52
N LEU A 220 -13.26 -17.66 18.49
CA LEU A 220 -12.71 -16.95 17.33
C LEU A 220 -13.80 -16.15 16.62
N CYS A 221 -14.94 -16.77 16.30
CA CYS A 221 -16.06 -16.08 15.66
C CYS A 221 -16.57 -14.89 16.47
N ALA A 222 -16.67 -15.03 17.80
CA ALA A 222 -17.07 -13.95 18.71
C ALA A 222 -16.09 -12.77 18.75
N SER A 223 -14.83 -12.99 18.33
CA SER A 223 -13.79 -11.95 18.28
C SER A 223 -13.73 -11.23 16.93
N LEU A 224 -14.45 -11.69 15.90
CA LEU A 224 -14.50 -11.08 14.57
C LEU A 224 -15.43 -9.85 14.57
N PRO A 225 -15.35 -8.98 13.54
CA PRO A 225 -16.29 -7.90 13.38
C PRO A 225 -17.74 -8.41 13.40
N PRO A 226 -18.62 -7.85 14.26
CA PRO A 226 -19.94 -8.44 14.54
C PRO A 226 -20.84 -8.49 13.30
N HIS A 227 -20.70 -7.54 12.38
CA HIS A 227 -21.45 -7.50 11.12
C HIS A 227 -21.04 -8.60 10.13
N TRP A 228 -19.90 -9.26 10.33
CA TRP A 228 -19.54 -10.44 9.52
C TRP A 228 -20.37 -11.66 9.87
N ALA A 229 -20.90 -11.76 11.10
CA ALA A 229 -21.74 -12.85 11.59
C ALA A 229 -21.25 -14.27 11.23
N LEU A 230 -19.92 -14.50 11.24
CA LEU A 230 -19.32 -15.78 10.85
C LEU A 230 -19.63 -16.90 11.84
N GLU A 231 -20.11 -18.03 11.30
CA GLU A 231 -20.27 -19.26 12.05
C GLU A 231 -19.03 -20.15 11.87
N PRO A 232 -18.70 -21.01 12.86
CA PRO A 232 -17.55 -21.92 12.78
C PRO A 232 -17.49 -22.77 11.50
N ALA A 233 -18.64 -23.19 10.98
CA ALA A 233 -18.75 -23.99 9.77
C ALA A 233 -18.28 -23.25 8.50
N GLN A 234 -18.29 -21.92 8.52
CA GLN A 234 -17.98 -21.06 7.38
C GLN A 234 -16.52 -20.61 7.35
N LEU A 235 -15.76 -20.84 8.44
CA LEU A 235 -14.36 -20.45 8.54
C LEU A 235 -13.45 -21.12 7.50
N PRO A 236 -13.60 -22.42 7.14
CA PRO A 236 -12.79 -23.02 6.08
C PRO A 236 -13.03 -22.35 4.71
N ALA A 237 -14.28 -22.01 4.40
CA ALA A 237 -14.63 -21.30 3.17
C ALA A 237 -14.04 -19.88 3.16
N PHE A 238 -14.08 -19.18 4.31
CA PHE A 238 -13.45 -17.88 4.47
C PHE A 238 -11.94 -17.95 4.22
N VAL A 239 -11.25 -18.90 4.86
CA VAL A 239 -9.79 -19.09 4.69
C VAL A 239 -9.42 -19.39 3.23
N ALA A 240 -10.21 -20.22 2.54
CA ALA A 240 -10.00 -20.49 1.13
C ALA A 240 -10.22 -19.25 0.25
N ALA A 241 -11.25 -18.44 0.54
CA ALA A 241 -11.49 -17.17 -0.14
C ALA A 241 -10.35 -16.16 0.12
N ALA A 242 -9.87 -16.07 1.35
CA ALA A 242 -8.75 -15.21 1.74
C ALA A 242 -7.46 -15.59 0.99
N ALA A 243 -7.18 -16.89 0.85
CA ALA A 243 -6.05 -17.37 0.06
C ALA A 243 -6.17 -16.97 -1.42
N LYS A 244 -7.35 -17.13 -2.04
CA LYS A 244 -7.60 -16.69 -3.42
C LYS A 244 -7.45 -15.18 -3.58
N ALA A 245 -7.96 -14.39 -2.63
CA ALA A 245 -7.84 -12.93 -2.65
C ALA A 245 -6.38 -12.48 -2.61
N ARG A 246 -5.53 -13.12 -1.79
CA ARG A 246 -4.08 -12.83 -1.75
C ARG A 246 -3.36 -13.19 -3.06
N VAL A 247 -3.72 -14.31 -3.69
CA VAL A 247 -3.18 -14.67 -5.01
C VAL A 247 -3.61 -13.64 -6.05
N ALA A 248 -4.89 -13.27 -6.07
CA ALA A 248 -5.43 -12.28 -6.99
C ALA A 248 -4.82 -10.88 -6.82
N LEU A 249 -4.43 -10.51 -5.60
CA LEU A 249 -3.68 -9.29 -5.33
C LEU A 249 -2.30 -9.32 -6.01
N MET A 250 -1.63 -10.48 -5.99
CA MET A 250 -0.35 -10.66 -6.68
C MET A 250 -0.53 -10.65 -8.20
N ASP A 251 -1.60 -11.27 -8.70
CA ASP A 251 -1.94 -11.22 -10.12
C ASP A 251 -2.22 -9.78 -10.58
N ALA A 252 -2.96 -9.01 -9.77
CA ALA A 252 -3.22 -7.60 -10.04
C ALA A 252 -1.93 -6.78 -10.10
N SER A 253 -1.01 -6.98 -9.15
CA SER A 253 0.30 -6.31 -9.14
C SER A 253 1.13 -6.68 -10.35
N GLY A 254 1.20 -7.97 -10.68
CA GLY A 254 1.89 -8.45 -11.86
C GLY A 254 1.32 -7.88 -13.16
N LEU A 255 -0.01 -7.85 -13.30
CA LEU A 255 -0.68 -7.27 -14.47
C LEU A 255 -0.40 -5.77 -14.60
N CYS A 256 -0.44 -5.05 -13.48
CA CYS A 256 -0.12 -3.63 -13.43
C CYS A 256 1.30 -3.36 -13.92
N ALA A 257 2.29 -4.12 -13.44
CA ALA A 257 3.68 -3.98 -13.88
C ALA A 257 3.86 -4.29 -15.38
N ARG A 258 3.22 -5.36 -15.90
CA ARG A 258 3.31 -5.73 -17.32
C ARG A 258 2.67 -4.69 -18.24
N ILE A 259 1.52 -4.13 -17.88
CA ILE A 259 0.86 -3.09 -18.67
C ILE A 259 1.67 -1.80 -18.65
N ALA A 260 2.22 -1.42 -17.49
CA ALA A 260 3.12 -0.28 -17.39
C ALA A 260 4.38 -0.44 -18.28
N ALA A 261 4.93 -1.65 -18.35
CA ALA A 261 6.07 -1.97 -19.21
C ALA A 261 5.77 -1.85 -20.72
N SER A 262 4.51 -2.00 -21.12
CA SER A 262 4.07 -1.84 -22.52
C SER A 262 3.90 -0.39 -22.98
N ALA A 263 3.95 0.60 -22.08
CA ALA A 263 3.75 2.00 -22.42
C ALA A 263 4.98 2.59 -23.14
N ARG A 264 4.75 3.25 -24.28
CA ARG A 264 5.79 3.83 -25.16
C ARG A 264 6.51 5.00 -24.49
N ALA A 265 5.74 5.85 -23.80
CA ALA A 265 6.24 6.92 -22.95
C ALA A 265 5.67 6.72 -21.55
N ARG A 266 6.49 6.92 -20.53
CA ARG A 266 6.11 6.67 -19.14
C ARG A 266 6.30 7.95 -18.31
N PRO A 267 5.29 8.84 -18.30
CA PRO A 267 5.32 10.03 -17.45
C PRO A 267 4.84 9.70 -16.02
N GLY A 268 5.27 10.52 -15.06
CA GLY A 268 4.77 10.49 -13.68
C GLY A 268 4.95 9.12 -13.02
N GLY A 269 3.92 8.67 -12.30
CA GLY A 269 3.96 7.40 -11.58
C GLY A 269 4.20 6.17 -12.47
N LEU A 270 3.82 6.24 -13.75
CA LEU A 270 3.99 5.12 -14.69
C LEU A 270 5.48 4.87 -15.02
N ALA A 271 6.32 5.90 -14.91
CA ALA A 271 7.78 5.77 -15.06
C ALA A 271 8.36 4.82 -14.02
N LEU A 272 7.91 4.96 -12.78
CA LEU A 272 8.41 4.24 -11.61
C LEU A 272 7.96 2.79 -11.61
N LEU A 273 6.69 2.52 -11.99
CA LEU A 273 6.20 1.16 -12.16
C LEU A 273 7.01 0.35 -13.19
N GLY A 274 7.59 1.02 -14.19
CA GLY A 274 8.39 0.39 -15.23
C GLY A 274 9.84 0.04 -14.81
N ALA A 275 10.29 0.43 -13.61
CA ALA A 275 11.57 0.02 -13.05
C ALA A 275 11.55 -1.44 -12.53
N ASP A 276 10.36 -2.02 -12.33
CA ASP A 276 10.15 -3.37 -11.78
C ASP A 276 10.56 -4.52 -12.74
N SER A 277 11.15 -4.23 -13.91
CA SER A 277 11.71 -5.22 -14.85
C SER A 277 10.73 -6.29 -15.35
N ALA A 278 9.42 -6.03 -15.30
CA ALA A 278 8.40 -6.95 -15.79
C ALA A 278 8.40 -7.05 -17.33
N PRO A 279 8.11 -8.24 -17.91
CA PRO A 279 7.92 -8.35 -19.35
C PRO A 279 6.68 -7.55 -19.80
N PRO A 280 6.61 -7.09 -21.07
CA PRO A 280 5.44 -6.39 -21.57
C PRO A 280 4.18 -7.27 -21.54
N ALA A 281 3.03 -6.63 -21.36
CA ALA A 281 1.73 -7.28 -21.37
C ALA A 281 1.40 -7.94 -22.72
N SER A 282 0.68 -9.05 -22.67
CA SER A 282 0.25 -9.77 -23.86
C SER A 282 -0.82 -8.99 -24.64
N PRO A 283 -1.04 -9.30 -25.95
CA PRO A 283 -2.12 -8.68 -26.72
C PRO A 283 -3.51 -8.90 -26.12
N GLU A 284 -3.72 -10.02 -25.43
CA GLU A 284 -4.99 -10.34 -24.77
C GLU A 284 -5.23 -9.46 -23.54
N GLU A 285 -4.18 -9.24 -22.74
CA GLU A 285 -4.20 -8.36 -21.57
C GLU A 285 -4.45 -6.91 -21.97
N LEU A 286 -3.75 -6.42 -23.01
CA LEU A 286 -4.00 -5.10 -23.58
C LEU A 286 -5.41 -5.01 -24.16
N GLY A 287 -5.85 -6.02 -24.90
CA GLY A 287 -7.23 -6.08 -25.41
C GLY A 287 -8.28 -6.01 -24.31
N ALA A 288 -8.03 -6.63 -23.14
CA ALA A 288 -8.91 -6.53 -21.97
C ALA A 288 -8.95 -5.12 -21.37
N LEU A 289 -7.80 -4.45 -21.30
CA LEU A 289 -7.71 -3.05 -20.88
C LEU A 289 -8.56 -2.14 -21.79
N PHE A 290 -8.38 -2.24 -23.11
CA PHE A 290 -9.14 -1.44 -24.08
C PHE A 290 -10.65 -1.70 -24.04
N ARG A 291 -11.08 -2.95 -23.80
CA ARG A 291 -12.52 -3.27 -23.62
C ARG A 291 -13.15 -2.53 -22.44
N ASN A 292 -12.36 -2.18 -21.43
CA ASN A 292 -12.82 -1.44 -20.25
C ASN A 292 -12.83 0.09 -20.42
N MET A 293 -12.52 0.60 -21.62
CA MET A 293 -12.55 2.04 -21.91
C MET A 293 -13.89 2.69 -21.60
N ARG A 294 -15.02 2.01 -21.85
CA ARG A 294 -16.34 2.55 -21.50
C ARG A 294 -16.57 2.66 -19.99
N LYS A 295 -15.97 1.75 -19.22
CA LYS A 295 -16.10 1.72 -17.75
C LYS A 295 -15.23 2.80 -17.10
N TYR A 296 -14.01 3.00 -17.57
CA TYR A 296 -13.01 3.88 -16.94
C TYR A 296 -12.70 5.17 -17.70
N GLY A 297 -13.36 5.43 -18.83
CA GLY A 297 -13.08 6.60 -19.66
C GLY A 297 -13.32 7.95 -18.99
N HIS A 298 -14.04 7.98 -17.87
CA HIS A 298 -14.22 9.18 -17.06
C HIS A 298 -12.97 9.52 -16.23
N MET A 299 -12.10 8.54 -15.93
CA MET A 299 -10.86 8.75 -15.18
C MET A 299 -9.80 9.41 -16.10
N GLY A 300 -9.26 10.55 -15.68
CA GLY A 300 -8.23 11.29 -16.42
C GLY A 300 -6.99 10.44 -16.70
N GLY A 301 -6.47 9.78 -15.67
CA GLY A 301 -5.29 8.91 -15.76
C GLY A 301 -5.50 7.72 -16.68
N PHE A 302 -6.72 7.17 -16.75
CA PHE A 302 -7.01 6.03 -17.64
C PHE A 302 -6.98 6.44 -19.11
N ARG A 303 -7.50 7.62 -19.46
CA ARG A 303 -7.40 8.15 -20.83
C ARG A 303 -5.95 8.43 -21.22
N GLN A 304 -5.17 8.98 -20.29
CA GLN A 304 -3.74 9.18 -20.49
C GLN A 304 -3.03 7.84 -20.72
N LEU A 305 -3.26 6.83 -19.87
CA LEU A 305 -2.71 5.48 -20.03
C LEU A 305 -2.99 4.91 -21.43
N LEU A 306 -4.24 4.96 -21.90
CA LEU A 306 -4.60 4.44 -23.23
C LEU A 306 -3.89 5.17 -24.37
N SER A 307 -3.55 6.45 -24.21
CA SER A 307 -2.79 7.20 -25.22
C SER A 307 -1.30 6.83 -25.28
N LEU A 308 -0.79 6.18 -24.23
CA LEU A 308 0.63 5.81 -24.08
C LEU A 308 0.93 4.39 -24.59
N LEU A 309 -0.09 3.55 -24.81
CA LEU A 309 0.00 2.16 -25.28
C LEU A 309 -0.12 2.11 -26.83
#